data_AF-M1LPF8-F1
#
_entry.id   AF-M1LPF8-F1
#
_cell.length_a   1.000
_cell.length_b   1.000
_cell.length_c   1.000
_cell.angle_alpha   90.00
_cell.angle_beta   90.00
_cell.angle_gamma   90.00
#
_symmetry.space_group_name_H-M   'P 1'
#
loop_
_entity.id
_entity.type
_entity.pdbx_description
1 polymer ?
#
loop_
_entity_poly.entity_id
_entity_poly.type
_entity_poly.pdbx_seq_one_letter_code
_entity_poly.pdbx_strand_id
1 'polypeptide(L)'
;MKSIIVFDIETIPDIDGLRKLNSFDGDLSDFELLELVKQERIKKNGHDFLPLHLHRIVSISCLFRNADVVSIKTLGQENDSEQSILLLFFKIINRYTPRLVTWNGSGFDLPVIHYRSLINKVISGKYWDLGDDNREFKFNNYINRYHSRHIDLMDVLSKYNVRASVPMDELAKLCDFPGKIGMDGSMVWEAWCNGDIKSIRSYCETDVVNTWLLYCRFCLFEGSLDFDSYTKEVSLLKKYISNLEDDHWVKFIASWKDII
;
A
#
# COMPACT_ATOMS: atom_id res chain seq x y z
N MET A 1 10.68 -11.14 -17.69
CA MET A 1 10.11 -11.10 -16.33
C MET A 1 8.64 -10.69 -16.42
N LYS A 2 7.72 -11.36 -15.71
CA LYS A 2 6.31 -10.89 -15.62
C LYS A 2 6.29 -9.55 -14.89
N SER A 3 5.38 -8.64 -15.26
CA SER A 3 5.23 -7.36 -14.57
C SER A 3 4.87 -7.57 -13.09
N ILE A 4 5.57 -6.88 -12.21
CA ILE A 4 5.31 -6.82 -10.78
C ILE A 4 4.90 -5.39 -10.43
N ILE A 5 3.89 -5.27 -9.58
CA ILE A 5 3.51 -4.01 -8.95
C ILE A 5 3.57 -4.22 -7.45
N VAL A 6 4.44 -3.45 -6.81
CA VAL A 6 4.33 -3.20 -5.38
C VAL A 6 3.45 -1.99 -5.21
N PHE A 7 2.49 -2.05 -4.29
CA PHE A 7 1.68 -0.89 -3.96
C PHE A 7 1.37 -0.82 -2.47
N ASP A 8 0.98 0.37 -2.06
CA ASP A 8 0.54 0.72 -0.71
C ASP A 8 -0.53 1.83 -0.84
N ILE A 9 -1.41 1.96 0.15
CA ILE A 9 -2.43 3.01 0.17
C ILE A 9 -2.31 3.87 1.44
N GLU A 10 -2.59 5.15 1.29
CA GLU A 10 -2.84 6.02 2.44
C GLU A 10 -4.30 6.39 2.53
N THR A 11 -4.78 6.43 3.78
CA THR A 11 -6.19 6.63 4.07
C THR A 11 -6.40 7.68 5.15
N ILE A 12 -7.56 8.32 5.08
CA ILE A 12 -8.08 9.18 6.14
C ILE A 12 -9.42 8.62 6.64
N PRO A 13 -9.92 9.08 7.79
CA PRO A 13 -11.30 8.79 8.21
C PRO A 13 -12.33 9.21 7.15
N ASP A 14 -13.28 8.33 6.85
CA ASP A 14 -14.43 8.65 6.00
C ASP A 14 -15.48 9.40 6.81
N ILE A 15 -15.30 10.72 6.95
CA ILE A 15 -16.22 11.60 7.69
C ILE A 15 -17.65 11.50 7.17
N ASP A 16 -17.84 11.48 5.85
CA ASP A 16 -19.16 11.36 5.23
C ASP A 16 -19.81 10.01 5.58
N GLY A 17 -19.02 8.94 5.53
CA GLY A 17 -19.44 7.60 5.97
C GLY A 17 -19.81 7.56 7.46
N LEU A 18 -19.02 8.20 8.31
CA LEU A 18 -19.30 8.32 9.75
C LEU A 18 -20.60 9.07 10.02
N ARG A 19 -20.85 10.20 9.33
CA ARG A 19 -22.13 10.93 9.45
C ARG A 19 -23.31 10.11 8.97
N LYS A 20 -23.13 9.32 7.91
CA LYS A 20 -24.20 8.49 7.34
C LYS A 20 -24.57 7.30 8.22
N LEU A 21 -23.59 6.71 8.91
CA LEU A 21 -23.81 5.50 9.72
C LEU A 21 -24.19 5.80 11.17
N ASN A 22 -23.86 6.98 11.66
CA ASN A 22 -24.20 7.37 13.01
C ASN A 22 -25.32 8.41 13.00
N SER A 23 -26.41 8.11 13.69
CA SER A 23 -27.47 9.09 13.97
C SER A 23 -26.99 10.05 15.06
N PHE A 24 -26.12 11.00 14.71
CA PHE A 24 -25.71 12.04 15.65
C PHE A 24 -26.73 13.18 15.62
N ASP A 25 -27.39 13.41 16.76
CA ASP A 25 -28.26 14.57 16.99
C ASP A 25 -27.38 15.80 17.29
N GLY A 26 -26.83 16.43 16.25
CA GLY A 26 -26.07 17.67 16.41
C GLY A 26 -25.22 18.06 15.21
N ASP A 27 -24.96 19.36 15.09
CA ASP A 27 -24.08 19.94 14.07
C ASP A 27 -22.62 19.85 14.55
N LEU A 28 -22.12 18.62 14.75
CA LEU A 28 -20.72 18.38 15.14
C LEU A 28 -19.79 18.73 13.98
N SER A 29 -18.67 19.40 14.28
CA SER A 29 -17.58 19.53 13.31
C SER A 29 -16.95 18.17 12.98
N ASP A 30 -16.21 18.08 11.87
CA ASP A 30 -15.55 16.84 11.44
C ASP A 30 -14.57 16.31 12.51
N PHE A 31 -13.87 17.22 13.21
CA PHE A 31 -12.95 16.88 14.29
C PHE A 31 -13.68 16.35 15.52
N GLU A 32 -14.74 17.02 15.96
CA GLU A 32 -15.53 16.58 17.13
C GLU A 32 -16.19 15.23 16.88
N LEU A 33 -16.72 15.03 15.66
CA LEU A 33 -17.28 13.76 15.22
C LEU A 33 -16.25 12.63 15.29
N LEU A 34 -15.07 12.85 14.71
CA LEU A 34 -14.01 11.85 14.70
C LEU A 34 -13.54 11.51 16.11
N GLU A 35 -13.33 12.51 16.97
CA GLU A 35 -12.89 12.29 18.35
C GLU A 35 -13.94 11.56 19.18
N LEU A 36 -15.23 11.88 19.01
CA LEU A 36 -16.32 11.14 19.65
C LEU A 36 -16.29 9.67 19.24
N VAL A 37 -16.20 9.38 17.93
CA VAL A 37 -16.13 8.01 17.40
C VAL A 37 -14.90 7.28 17.96
N LYS A 38 -13.72 7.91 17.97
CA LYS A 38 -12.50 7.31 18.55
C LYS A 38 -12.69 6.95 20.02
N GLN A 39 -13.26 7.85 20.82
CA GLN A 39 -13.51 7.60 22.24
C GLN A 39 -14.48 6.42 22.47
N GLU A 40 -15.54 6.33 21.68
CA GLU A 40 -16.46 5.18 21.73
C GLU A 40 -15.76 3.86 21.38
N ARG A 41 -14.85 3.90 20.40
CA ARG A 41 -14.06 2.73 20.01
C ARG A 41 -13.08 2.30 21.08
N ILE A 42 -12.36 3.22 21.71
CA ILE A 42 -11.46 2.90 22.83
C ILE A 42 -12.26 2.24 23.95
N LYS A 43 -13.44 2.77 24.30
CA LYS A 43 -14.31 2.18 25.34
C LYS A 43 -14.79 0.77 24.98
N LYS A 44 -15.09 0.50 23.70
CA LYS A 44 -15.66 -0.78 23.25
C LYS A 44 -14.61 -1.84 22.94
N ASN A 45 -13.50 -1.46 22.33
CA ASN A 45 -12.52 -2.35 21.71
C ASN A 45 -11.11 -2.23 22.31
N GLY A 46 -10.86 -1.23 23.17
CA GLY A 46 -9.54 -0.95 23.74
C GLY A 46 -8.58 -0.18 22.83
N HIS A 47 -9.01 0.21 21.63
CA HIS A 47 -8.22 1.00 20.68
C HIS A 47 -9.13 1.87 19.80
N ASP A 48 -8.57 2.88 19.15
CA ASP A 48 -9.31 3.86 18.33
C ASP A 48 -9.32 3.54 16.82
N PHE A 49 -8.44 2.65 16.33
CA PHE A 49 -8.35 2.26 14.92
C PHE A 49 -9.71 1.98 14.29
N LEU A 50 -10.06 2.67 13.20
CA LEU A 50 -11.37 2.60 12.56
C LEU A 50 -11.61 1.25 11.87
N PRO A 51 -12.87 0.80 11.73
CA PRO A 51 -13.19 -0.33 10.85
C PRO A 51 -12.81 -0.01 9.40
N LEU A 52 -12.31 -1.00 8.65
CA LEU A 52 -11.76 -0.80 7.30
C LEU A 52 -12.71 -0.09 6.31
N HIS A 53 -14.02 -0.30 6.42
CA HIS A 53 -15.02 0.36 5.56
C HIS A 53 -15.23 1.85 5.88
N LEU A 54 -14.69 2.34 6.99
CA LEU A 54 -14.73 3.74 7.45
C LEU A 54 -13.43 4.50 7.16
N HIS A 55 -12.55 3.93 6.34
CA HIS A 55 -11.41 4.62 5.75
C HIS A 55 -11.77 5.17 4.38
N ARG A 56 -11.15 6.27 3.97
CA ARG A 56 -11.22 6.85 2.63
C ARG A 56 -9.81 6.93 2.06
N ILE A 57 -9.61 6.44 0.85
CA ILE A 57 -8.31 6.44 0.18
C ILE A 57 -8.00 7.84 -0.33
N VAL A 58 -6.79 8.32 -0.04
CA VAL A 58 -6.26 9.61 -0.53
C VAL A 58 -5.02 9.44 -1.41
N SER A 59 -4.34 8.29 -1.32
CA SER A 59 -3.17 7.97 -2.13
C SER A 59 -3.10 6.48 -2.43
N ILE A 60 -2.64 6.13 -3.63
CA ILE A 60 -2.17 4.79 -3.96
C ILE A 60 -0.82 4.96 -4.65
N SER A 61 0.26 4.59 -3.98
CA SER A 61 1.60 4.59 -4.56
C SER A 61 1.93 3.24 -5.17
N CYS A 62 2.71 3.24 -6.26
CA CYS A 62 3.08 2.04 -6.97
C CYS A 62 4.55 2.08 -7.39
N LEU A 63 5.23 0.95 -7.23
CA LEU A 63 6.48 0.64 -7.91
C LEU A 63 6.16 -0.44 -8.94
N PHE A 64 6.35 -0.08 -10.20
CA PHE A 64 6.19 -0.98 -11.32
C PHE A 64 7.56 -1.48 -11.78
N ARG A 65 7.71 -2.80 -11.87
CA ARG A 65 8.90 -3.46 -12.41
C ARG A 65 8.49 -4.43 -13.51
N ASN A 66 9.09 -4.31 -14.70
CA ASN A 66 9.05 -5.35 -15.72
C ASN A 66 10.49 -5.74 -16.11
N ALA A 67 10.78 -6.25 -17.32
CA ALA A 67 12.16 -6.57 -17.69
C ALA A 67 13.05 -5.31 -17.82
N ASP A 68 12.52 -4.25 -18.42
CA ASP A 68 13.30 -3.10 -18.89
C ASP A 68 13.04 -1.81 -18.10
N VAL A 69 11.96 -1.79 -17.31
CA VAL A 69 11.42 -0.60 -16.66
C VAL A 69 11.34 -0.83 -15.16
N VAL A 70 11.85 0.15 -14.41
CA VAL A 70 11.50 0.42 -13.01
C VAL A 70 10.90 1.82 -12.97
N SER A 71 9.77 1.98 -12.28
CA SER A 71 9.16 3.28 -12.09
C SER A 71 8.41 3.34 -10.76
N ILE A 72 8.59 4.43 -10.02
CA ILE A 72 7.86 4.72 -8.78
C ILE A 72 6.93 5.90 -9.06
N LYS A 73 5.66 5.77 -8.70
CA LYS A 73 4.66 6.82 -8.90
C LYS A 73 3.43 6.63 -8.03
N THR A 74 2.93 7.70 -7.43
CA THR A 74 1.54 7.77 -6.94
C THR A 74 0.52 7.97 -8.06
N LEU A 75 -0.53 7.17 -8.05
CA LEU A 75 -1.62 7.24 -9.02
C LEU A 75 -2.43 8.54 -8.89
N GLY A 76 -2.86 9.07 -10.03
CA GLY A 76 -3.63 10.33 -10.09
C GLY A 76 -2.83 11.59 -9.74
N GLN A 77 -3.52 12.71 -9.69
CA GLN A 77 -3.06 14.00 -9.18
C GLN A 77 -3.53 14.23 -7.74
N GLU A 78 -2.99 15.23 -7.04
CA GLU A 78 -3.33 15.52 -5.64
C GLU A 78 -4.81 15.85 -5.41
N ASN A 79 -5.47 16.42 -6.42
CA ASN A 79 -6.88 16.81 -6.37
C ASN A 79 -7.82 15.83 -7.09
N ASP A 80 -7.31 14.68 -7.54
CA ASP A 80 -8.16 13.67 -8.15
C ASP A 80 -9.12 13.07 -7.11
N SER A 81 -10.34 12.75 -7.56
CA SER A 81 -11.29 12.03 -6.72
C SER A 81 -10.79 10.63 -6.37
N GLU A 82 -11.22 10.09 -5.23
CA GLU A 82 -10.96 8.70 -4.84
C GLU A 82 -11.39 7.70 -5.94
N GLN A 83 -12.54 7.94 -6.57
CA GLN A 83 -13.02 7.13 -7.69
C GLN A 83 -12.02 7.12 -8.85
N SER A 84 -11.45 8.27 -9.22
CA SER A 84 -10.45 8.39 -10.28
C SER A 84 -9.20 7.56 -9.97
N ILE A 85 -8.69 7.64 -8.74
CA ILE A 85 -7.50 6.90 -8.29
C ILE A 85 -7.76 5.39 -8.34
N LEU A 86 -8.92 4.93 -7.85
CA LEU A 86 -9.33 3.52 -7.91
C LEU A 86 -9.48 3.01 -9.35
N LEU A 87 -10.07 3.81 -10.24
CA LEU A 87 -10.18 3.47 -11.66
C LEU A 87 -8.80 3.31 -12.31
N LEU A 88 -7.84 4.18 -11.99
CA LEU A 88 -6.46 4.05 -12.46
C LEU A 88 -5.81 2.76 -11.97
N PHE A 89 -5.98 2.42 -10.69
CA PHE A 89 -5.45 1.18 -10.11
C PHE A 89 -5.96 -0.06 -10.86
N PHE A 90 -7.27 -0.21 -11.02
CA PHE A 90 -7.82 -1.38 -11.74
C PHE A 90 -7.55 -1.33 -13.24
N LYS A 91 -7.40 -0.16 -13.86
CA LYS A 91 -6.96 -0.04 -15.26
C LYS A 91 -5.56 -0.63 -15.45
N ILE A 92 -4.66 -0.42 -14.50
CA ILE A 92 -3.31 -1.00 -14.54
C ILE A 92 -3.39 -2.53 -14.41
N ILE A 93 -4.19 -3.04 -13.47
CA ILE A 93 -4.42 -4.50 -13.32
C ILE A 93 -4.99 -5.10 -14.61
N ASN A 94 -6.02 -4.46 -15.19
CA ASN A 94 -6.63 -4.90 -16.44
C ASN A 94 -5.63 -4.94 -17.60
N ARG A 95 -4.75 -3.93 -17.69
CA ARG A 95 -3.78 -3.79 -18.79
C ARG A 95 -2.62 -4.77 -18.66
N TYR A 96 -1.99 -4.84 -17.50
CA TYR A 96 -0.73 -5.56 -17.32
C TYR A 96 -0.90 -6.94 -16.68
N THR A 97 -2.03 -7.18 -16.01
CA THR A 97 -2.28 -8.42 -15.25
C THR A 97 -1.07 -8.81 -14.38
N PRO A 98 -0.52 -7.85 -13.59
CA PRO A 98 0.76 -8.02 -12.91
C PRO A 98 0.64 -8.98 -11.72
N ARG A 99 1.78 -9.42 -11.18
CA ARG A 99 1.84 -9.87 -9.80
C ARG A 99 1.75 -8.64 -8.89
N LEU A 100 0.84 -8.63 -7.93
CA LEU A 100 0.77 -7.64 -6.87
C LEU A 100 1.64 -8.07 -5.70
N VAL A 101 2.32 -7.13 -5.06
CA VAL A 101 3.10 -7.35 -3.84
C VAL A 101 2.78 -6.22 -2.87
N THR A 102 2.59 -6.56 -1.60
CA THR A 102 2.24 -5.60 -0.54
C THR A 102 2.87 -6.02 0.79
N TRP A 103 2.93 -5.11 1.75
CA TRP A 103 3.14 -5.45 3.16
C TRP A 103 1.82 -5.27 3.92
N ASN A 104 1.21 -6.34 4.45
CA ASN A 104 -0.11 -6.31 5.11
C ASN A 104 -1.29 -5.90 4.19
N GLY A 105 -1.12 -6.00 2.87
CA GLY A 105 -2.17 -5.64 1.91
C GLY A 105 -3.43 -6.49 1.99
N SER A 106 -3.35 -7.74 2.47
CA SER A 106 -4.52 -8.58 2.71
C SER A 106 -5.28 -8.19 3.97
N GLY A 107 -4.57 -7.66 4.97
CA GLY A 107 -5.15 -7.25 6.25
C GLY A 107 -5.74 -5.84 6.22
N PHE A 108 -5.26 -4.97 5.33
CA PHE A 108 -5.67 -3.57 5.26
C PHE A 108 -5.98 -3.10 3.83
N ASP A 109 -4.98 -3.00 2.96
CA ASP A 109 -5.08 -2.27 1.69
C ASP A 109 -6.17 -2.79 0.75
N LEU A 110 -6.16 -4.08 0.43
CA LEU A 110 -7.11 -4.71 -0.48
C LEU A 110 -8.54 -4.68 0.08
N PRO A 111 -8.80 -5.05 1.36
CA PRO A 111 -10.12 -4.86 1.94
C PRO A 111 -10.64 -3.42 1.86
N VAL A 112 -9.80 -2.41 2.15
CA VAL A 112 -10.18 -1.00 2.02
C VAL A 112 -10.49 -0.67 0.55
N ILE A 113 -9.62 -1.05 -0.39
CA ILE A 113 -9.87 -0.89 -1.84
C ILE A 113 -11.20 -1.55 -2.24
N HIS A 114 -11.54 -2.72 -1.72
CA HIS A 114 -12.81 -3.41 -2.04
C HIS A 114 -14.02 -2.57 -1.59
N TYR A 115 -14.04 -2.16 -0.31
CA TYR A 115 -15.14 -1.34 0.21
C TYR A 115 -15.26 0.00 -0.52
N ARG A 116 -14.13 0.66 -0.79
CA ARG A 116 -14.12 1.94 -1.51
C ARG A 116 -14.49 1.79 -2.97
N SER A 117 -14.17 0.68 -3.60
CA SER A 117 -14.63 0.37 -4.95
C SER A 117 -16.14 0.17 -5.01
N LEU A 118 -16.74 -0.49 -4.02
CA LEU A 118 -18.19 -0.63 -3.92
C LEU A 118 -18.89 0.73 -3.74
N ILE A 119 -18.38 1.55 -2.81
CA ILE A 119 -18.93 2.90 -2.53
C ILE A 119 -18.82 3.80 -3.77
N ASN A 120 -17.68 3.76 -4.46
CA ASN A 120 -17.40 4.57 -5.65
C ASN A 120 -17.85 3.91 -6.97
N LYS A 121 -18.55 2.76 -6.93
CA LYS A 121 -19.08 2.07 -8.13
C LYS A 121 -18.00 1.76 -9.19
N VAL A 122 -16.81 1.33 -8.74
CA VAL A 122 -15.66 1.07 -9.60
C VAL A 122 -15.68 -0.38 -10.11
N ILE A 123 -15.51 -0.55 -11.43
CA ILE A 123 -15.50 -1.87 -12.09
C ILE A 123 -14.08 -2.47 -12.02
N SER A 124 -14.00 -3.73 -11.58
CA SER A 124 -12.75 -4.47 -11.36
C SER A 124 -12.80 -5.92 -11.87
N GLY A 125 -13.51 -6.18 -12.97
CA GLY A 125 -13.82 -7.54 -13.48
C GLY A 125 -12.64 -8.52 -13.49
N LYS A 126 -11.51 -8.18 -14.14
CA LYS A 126 -10.33 -9.06 -14.18
C LYS A 126 -9.71 -9.33 -12.80
N TYR A 127 -9.80 -8.37 -11.88
CA TYR A 127 -9.28 -8.55 -10.52
C TYR A 127 -10.07 -9.65 -9.77
N TRP A 128 -11.38 -9.72 -10.00
CA TRP A 128 -12.30 -10.70 -9.40
C TRP A 128 -12.49 -11.97 -10.23
N ASP A 129 -11.84 -12.12 -11.38
CA ASP A 129 -11.95 -13.34 -12.18
C ASP A 129 -11.34 -14.52 -11.41
N LEU A 130 -12.16 -15.52 -11.09
CA LEU A 130 -11.75 -16.74 -10.39
C LEU A 130 -11.57 -17.92 -11.34
N GLY A 131 -11.54 -17.67 -12.65
CA GLY A 131 -11.49 -18.69 -13.69
C GLY A 131 -12.73 -18.76 -14.58
N ASP A 132 -13.68 -17.85 -14.39
CA ASP A 132 -14.95 -17.82 -15.12
C ASP A 132 -14.74 -17.27 -16.55
N ASP A 133 -13.99 -16.18 -16.67
CA ASP A 133 -13.64 -15.58 -17.97
C ASP A 133 -12.31 -16.15 -18.49
N ASN A 134 -11.27 -16.17 -17.65
CA ASN A 134 -9.97 -16.74 -17.98
C ASN A 134 -9.62 -17.93 -17.08
N ARG A 135 -9.67 -19.14 -17.64
CA ARG A 135 -9.39 -20.40 -16.94
C ARG A 135 -8.04 -20.44 -16.20
N GLU A 136 -7.02 -19.68 -16.61
CA GLU A 136 -5.75 -19.60 -15.87
C GLU A 136 -5.94 -19.05 -14.45
N PHE A 137 -6.94 -18.18 -14.25
CA PHE A 137 -7.23 -17.56 -12.97
C PHE A 137 -7.80 -18.55 -11.94
N LYS A 138 -8.29 -19.71 -12.39
CA LYS A 138 -8.65 -20.82 -11.50
C LYS A 138 -7.48 -21.29 -10.63
N PHE A 139 -6.27 -21.26 -11.18
CA PHE A 139 -5.06 -21.76 -10.53
C PHE A 139 -4.19 -20.63 -9.96
N ASN A 140 -4.42 -19.39 -10.37
CA ASN A 140 -3.66 -18.23 -9.90
C ASN A 140 -4.47 -16.93 -10.12
N ASN A 141 -5.10 -16.38 -9.08
CA ASN A 141 -5.92 -15.15 -9.10
C ASN A 141 -5.55 -14.23 -7.92
N TYR A 142 -6.12 -13.03 -7.88
CA TYR A 142 -5.82 -12.02 -6.86
C TYR A 142 -6.54 -12.22 -5.53
N ILE A 143 -7.56 -13.08 -5.47
CA ILE A 143 -8.45 -13.22 -4.31
C ILE A 143 -8.01 -14.37 -3.40
N ASN A 144 -7.54 -15.47 -3.99
CA ASN A 144 -7.08 -16.62 -3.23
C ASN A 144 -5.74 -16.31 -2.57
N ARG A 145 -5.75 -16.22 -1.24
CA ARG A 145 -4.59 -15.95 -0.38
C ARG A 145 -3.38 -16.87 -0.62
N TYR A 146 -3.58 -18.09 -1.11
CA TYR A 146 -2.50 -19.05 -1.36
C TYR A 146 -1.95 -19.00 -2.79
N HIS A 147 -2.51 -18.15 -3.65
CA HIS A 147 -2.04 -17.95 -5.01
C HIS A 147 -0.97 -16.87 -5.06
N SER A 148 -0.04 -16.96 -6.02
CA SER A 148 1.11 -16.03 -6.11
C SER A 148 0.85 -14.81 -7.01
N ARG A 149 -0.39 -14.57 -7.43
CA ARG A 149 -0.77 -13.38 -8.21
C ARG A 149 -0.84 -12.15 -7.32
N HIS A 150 -1.15 -12.32 -6.03
CA HIS A 150 -0.90 -11.34 -4.98
C HIS A 150 -0.03 -12.00 -3.92
N ILE A 151 1.06 -11.33 -3.52
CA ILE A 151 1.92 -11.76 -2.43
C ILE A 151 1.89 -10.68 -1.35
N ASP A 152 1.24 -10.99 -0.24
CA ASP A 152 1.38 -10.21 0.98
C ASP A 152 2.59 -10.73 1.76
N LEU A 153 3.67 -9.94 1.78
CA LEU A 153 4.93 -10.33 2.40
C LEU A 153 4.79 -10.63 3.89
N MET A 154 4.06 -9.76 4.62
CA MET A 154 3.87 -9.95 6.06
C MET A 154 3.11 -11.25 6.33
N ASP A 155 2.11 -11.52 5.51
CA ASP A 155 1.26 -12.70 5.65
C ASP A 155 2.00 -14.02 5.36
N VAL A 156 2.77 -14.04 4.27
CA VAL A 156 3.57 -15.21 3.88
C VAL A 156 4.68 -15.46 4.90
N LEU A 157 5.42 -14.42 5.30
CA LEU A 157 6.55 -14.53 6.24
C LEU A 157 6.09 -14.91 7.66
N SER A 158 4.94 -14.39 8.11
CA SER A 158 4.35 -14.76 9.40
C SER A 158 3.68 -16.15 9.37
N LYS A 159 3.70 -16.84 8.23
CA LYS A 159 3.06 -18.14 8.03
C LYS A 159 1.58 -18.08 8.40
N TYR A 160 0.90 -17.00 7.99
CA TYR A 160 -0.52 -16.77 8.22
C TYR A 160 -0.90 -16.63 9.72
N ASN A 161 0.09 -16.43 10.59
CA ASN A 161 -0.11 -16.27 12.02
C ASN A 161 0.05 -14.79 12.40
N VAL A 162 -1.07 -14.14 12.70
CA VAL A 162 -1.11 -12.72 13.09
C VAL A 162 -0.18 -12.40 14.28
N ARG A 163 0.05 -13.35 15.19
CA ARG A 163 0.96 -13.14 16.34
C ARG A 163 2.44 -13.09 15.93
N ALA A 164 2.78 -13.57 14.73
CA ALA A 164 4.12 -13.54 14.17
C ALA A 164 4.30 -12.39 13.15
N SER A 165 3.28 -11.56 12.94
CA SER A 165 3.38 -10.36 12.13
C SER A 165 4.34 -9.36 12.78
N VAL A 166 5.13 -8.67 11.95
CA VAL A 166 6.09 -7.65 12.40
C VAL A 166 5.90 -6.35 11.63
N PRO A 167 6.32 -5.19 12.16
CA PRO A 167 6.30 -3.94 11.41
C PRO A 167 7.28 -3.97 10.24
N MET A 168 6.86 -3.42 9.09
CA MET A 168 7.72 -3.31 7.89
C MET A 168 9.01 -2.54 8.19
N ASP A 169 8.88 -1.42 8.91
CA ASP A 169 10.00 -0.52 9.21
C ASP A 169 11.12 -1.24 9.99
N GLU A 170 10.74 -2.02 11.00
CA GLU A 170 11.69 -2.79 11.80
C GLU A 170 12.40 -3.83 10.95
N LEU A 171 11.66 -4.61 10.15
CA LEU A 171 12.28 -5.63 9.30
C LEU A 171 13.16 -5.03 8.19
N ALA A 172 12.73 -3.91 7.60
CA ALA A 172 13.51 -3.18 6.60
C ALA A 172 14.85 -2.74 7.19
N LYS A 173 14.85 -2.13 8.38
CA LYS A 173 16.06 -1.71 9.09
C LYS A 173 16.96 -2.88 9.46
N LEU A 174 16.39 -4.01 9.90
CA LEU A 174 17.14 -5.24 10.19
C LEU A 174 17.76 -5.87 8.93
N CYS A 175 17.23 -5.57 7.74
CA CYS A 175 17.79 -5.96 6.45
C CYS A 175 18.77 -4.91 5.87
N ASP A 176 19.15 -3.90 6.67
CA ASP A 176 19.98 -2.75 6.30
C ASP A 176 19.37 -1.86 5.20
N PHE A 177 18.04 -1.87 5.05
CA PHE A 177 17.31 -0.94 4.20
C PHE A 177 16.92 0.33 4.98
N PRO A 178 16.61 1.44 4.27
CA PRO A 178 16.25 2.71 4.88
C PRO A 178 15.15 2.67 5.95
N GLY A 179 14.10 1.88 5.71
CA GLY A 179 12.88 1.94 6.52
C GLY A 179 12.09 3.22 6.28
N LYS A 180 11.16 3.53 7.19
CA LYS A 180 10.29 4.72 7.13
C LYS A 180 11.08 5.99 7.40
N ILE A 181 10.78 7.04 6.63
CA ILE A 181 11.49 8.33 6.72
C ILE A 181 10.50 9.47 6.93
N GLY A 182 10.68 10.20 8.03
CA GLY A 182 9.95 11.43 8.32
C GLY A 182 8.57 11.21 8.93
N MET A 183 7.64 10.68 8.14
CA MET A 183 6.21 10.58 8.49
C MET A 183 5.84 9.19 9.04
N ASP A 184 4.87 9.16 9.95
CA ASP A 184 4.18 7.95 10.42
C ASP A 184 2.69 8.03 10.03
N GLY A 185 2.04 6.89 9.83
CA GLY A 185 0.63 6.79 9.41
C GLY A 185 -0.33 7.50 10.37
N SER A 186 0.06 7.66 11.63
CA SER A 186 -0.69 8.45 12.63
C SER A 186 -0.81 9.94 12.26
N MET A 187 0.09 10.48 11.42
CA MET A 187 0.13 11.87 11.01
C MET A 187 -0.67 12.18 9.73
N VAL A 188 -1.20 11.16 9.05
CA VAL A 188 -1.84 11.30 7.73
C VAL A 188 -3.09 12.17 7.80
N TRP A 189 -3.91 12.01 8.86
CA TRP A 189 -5.09 12.85 9.05
C TRP A 189 -4.73 14.33 9.27
N GLU A 190 -3.72 14.60 10.10
CA GLU A 190 -3.28 15.97 10.37
C GLU A 190 -2.71 16.62 9.10
N ALA A 191 -1.85 15.92 8.35
CA ALA A 191 -1.32 16.40 7.08
C ALA A 191 -2.44 16.68 6.07
N TRP A 192 -3.45 15.82 6.01
CA TRP A 192 -4.62 16.03 5.16
C TRP A 192 -5.39 17.29 5.54
N CYS A 193 -5.67 17.50 6.82
CA CYS A 193 -6.33 18.71 7.32
C CYS A 193 -5.54 19.99 7.03
N ASN A 194 -4.21 19.90 7.00
CA ASN A 194 -3.32 21.01 6.66
C ASN A 194 -3.14 21.19 5.13
N GLY A 195 -3.76 20.34 4.31
CA GLY A 195 -3.64 20.38 2.85
C GLY A 195 -2.31 19.84 2.32
N ASP A 196 -1.49 19.18 3.15
CA ASP A 196 -0.19 18.63 2.78
C ASP A 196 -0.29 17.23 2.16
N ILE A 197 -1.02 17.15 1.04
CA ILE A 197 -1.22 15.91 0.29
C ILE A 197 0.12 15.42 -0.28
N LYS A 198 1.03 16.34 -0.64
CA LYS A 198 2.35 16.01 -1.17
C LYS A 198 3.17 15.17 -0.19
N SER A 199 3.17 15.51 1.11
CA SER A 199 3.87 14.70 2.11
C SER A 199 3.27 13.30 2.28
N ILE A 200 1.93 13.18 2.27
CA ILE A 200 1.24 11.87 2.32
C ILE A 200 1.66 10.98 1.13
N ARG A 201 1.70 11.55 -0.07
CA ARG A 201 2.11 10.83 -1.29
C ARG A 201 3.58 10.41 -1.23
N SER A 202 4.46 11.33 -0.84
CA SER A 202 5.89 11.07 -0.66
C SER A 202 6.15 9.93 0.33
N TYR A 203 5.42 9.94 1.45
CA TYR A 203 5.47 8.87 2.46
C TYR A 203 5.08 7.52 1.87
N CYS A 204 3.90 7.45 1.23
CA CYS A 204 3.41 6.25 0.58
C CYS A 204 4.38 5.71 -0.50
N GLU A 205 5.02 6.59 -1.28
CA GLU A 205 6.06 6.20 -2.24
C GLU A 205 7.27 5.53 -1.57
N THR A 206 7.73 6.02 -0.43
CA THR A 206 8.83 5.39 0.32
C THR A 206 8.45 4.03 0.92
N ASP A 207 7.21 3.85 1.37
CA ASP A 207 6.71 2.56 1.89
C ASP A 207 6.66 1.47 0.81
N VAL A 208 6.27 1.85 -0.41
CA VAL A 208 6.34 0.98 -1.59
C VAL A 208 7.77 0.58 -1.93
N VAL A 209 8.75 1.49 -1.83
CA VAL A 209 10.16 1.17 -2.08
C VAL A 209 10.71 0.20 -1.03
N ASN A 210 10.42 0.43 0.25
CA ASN A 210 10.80 -0.51 1.31
C ASN A 210 10.18 -1.90 1.09
N THR A 211 8.90 -1.94 0.70
CA THR A 211 8.22 -3.20 0.36
C THR A 211 8.90 -3.91 -0.81
N TRP A 212 9.33 -3.20 -1.86
CA TRP A 212 10.09 -3.80 -2.97
C TRP A 212 11.44 -4.35 -2.53
N LEU A 213 12.18 -3.64 -1.67
CA LEU A 213 13.47 -4.11 -1.15
C LEU A 213 13.32 -5.39 -0.33
N LEU A 214 12.30 -5.44 0.53
CA LEU A 214 11.94 -6.65 1.27
C LEU A 214 11.48 -7.77 0.34
N TYR A 215 10.76 -7.45 -0.74
CA TYR A 215 10.39 -8.43 -1.77
C TYR A 215 11.62 -9.02 -2.46
N CYS A 216 12.60 -8.20 -2.85
CA CYS A 216 13.87 -8.69 -3.41
C CYS A 216 14.62 -9.59 -2.43
N ARG A 217 14.64 -9.22 -1.14
CA ARG A 217 15.26 -10.04 -0.08
C ARG A 217 14.51 -11.36 0.11
N PHE A 218 13.18 -11.34 0.06
CA PHE A 218 12.36 -12.54 0.10
C PHE A 218 12.64 -13.45 -1.11
N CYS A 219 12.74 -12.89 -2.32
CA CYS A 219 13.09 -13.64 -3.53
C CYS A 219 14.48 -14.29 -3.45
N LEU A 220 15.46 -13.61 -2.85
CA LEU A 220 16.77 -14.22 -2.54
C LEU A 220 16.62 -15.37 -1.54
N PHE A 221 15.84 -15.18 -0.47
CA PHE A 221 15.62 -16.19 0.56
C PHE A 221 14.91 -17.45 0.03
N GLU A 222 13.87 -17.30 -0.79
CA GLU A 222 13.15 -18.44 -1.39
C GLU A 222 13.90 -19.08 -2.59
N GLY A 223 14.99 -18.45 -3.05
CA GLY A 223 15.83 -18.94 -4.14
C GLY A 223 15.36 -18.59 -5.56
N SER A 224 14.40 -17.66 -5.72
CA SER A 224 13.98 -17.17 -7.03
C SER A 224 14.92 -16.09 -7.61
N LEU A 225 15.76 -15.48 -6.76
CA LEU A 225 16.94 -14.71 -7.15
C LEU A 225 18.19 -15.36 -6.55
N ASP A 226 19.26 -15.40 -7.34
CA ASP A 226 20.61 -15.62 -6.79
C ASP A 226 21.19 -14.29 -6.26
N PHE A 227 22.36 -14.37 -5.62
CA PHE A 227 22.98 -13.21 -5.00
C PHE A 227 23.36 -12.12 -6.03
N ASP A 228 23.83 -12.51 -7.21
CA ASP A 228 24.19 -11.56 -8.28
C ASP A 228 22.96 -10.82 -8.83
N SER A 229 21.87 -11.55 -9.09
CA SER A 229 20.61 -10.98 -9.54
C SER A 229 19.98 -10.08 -8.48
N TYR A 230 20.03 -10.48 -7.21
CA TYR A 230 19.60 -9.66 -6.08
C TYR A 230 20.38 -8.34 -6.00
N THR A 231 21.71 -8.40 -6.01
CA THR A 231 22.57 -7.21 -5.92
C THR A 231 22.37 -6.28 -7.12
N LYS A 232 22.18 -6.83 -8.33
CA LYS A 232 21.86 -6.05 -9.53
C LYS A 232 20.52 -5.33 -9.40
N GLU A 233 19.49 -6.01 -8.89
CA GLU A 233 18.16 -5.43 -8.76
C GLU A 233 18.12 -4.32 -7.69
N VAL A 234 18.78 -4.52 -6.55
CA VAL A 234 18.91 -3.49 -5.51
C VAL A 234 19.70 -2.28 -6.03
N SER A 235 20.80 -2.53 -6.73
CA SER A 235 21.63 -1.47 -7.32
C SER A 235 20.91 -0.69 -8.41
N LEU A 236 20.09 -1.37 -9.24
CA LEU A 236 19.23 -0.75 -10.23
C LEU A 236 18.26 0.22 -9.57
N LEU A 237 17.57 -0.21 -8.51
CA LEU A 237 16.61 0.64 -7.79
C LEU A 237 17.31 1.84 -7.15
N LYS A 238 18.43 1.61 -6.44
CA LYS A 238 19.20 2.69 -5.81
C LYS A 238 19.62 3.73 -6.84
N LYS A 239 20.15 3.30 -8.00
CA LYS A 239 20.50 4.20 -9.12
C LYS A 239 19.27 4.94 -9.67
N TYR A 240 18.14 4.27 -9.83
CA TYR A 240 16.91 4.90 -10.31
C TYR A 240 16.47 6.03 -9.37
N ILE A 241 16.39 5.75 -8.06
CA ILE A 241 15.97 6.71 -7.04
C ILE A 241 16.97 7.87 -6.91
N SER A 242 18.29 7.62 -7.05
CA SER A 242 19.30 8.68 -7.03
C SER A 242 19.16 9.71 -8.16
N ASN A 243 18.39 9.42 -9.23
CA ASN A 243 18.09 10.38 -10.29
C ASN A 243 16.77 11.14 -10.07
N LEU A 244 16.05 10.87 -8.98
CA LEU A 244 14.82 11.60 -8.63
C LEU A 244 15.17 12.80 -7.76
N GLU A 245 14.52 13.93 -8.03
CA GLU A 245 14.89 15.22 -7.42
C GLU A 245 14.08 15.59 -6.16
N ASP A 246 12.95 14.91 -5.90
CA ASP A 246 12.12 15.24 -4.75
C ASP A 246 12.84 14.98 -3.41
N ASP A 247 12.64 15.89 -2.45
CA ASP A 247 13.34 15.91 -1.15
C ASP A 247 13.28 14.59 -0.39
N HIS A 248 12.18 13.86 -0.49
CA HIS A 248 12.03 12.58 0.19
C HIS A 248 12.97 11.50 -0.39
N TRP A 249 13.26 11.53 -1.70
CA TRP A 249 14.24 10.64 -2.33
C TRP A 249 15.67 10.97 -1.91
N VAL A 250 16.00 12.27 -1.80
CA VAL A 250 17.29 12.71 -1.27
C VAL A 250 17.51 12.18 0.14
N LYS A 251 16.49 12.33 1.01
CA LYS A 251 16.52 11.78 2.38
C LYS A 251 16.60 10.25 2.39
N PHE A 252 15.90 9.58 1.47
CA PHE A 252 15.90 8.13 1.33
C PHE A 252 17.25 7.55 0.92
N ILE A 253 17.90 8.16 -0.05
CA ILE A 253 19.25 7.75 -0.45
C ILE A 253 20.26 8.03 0.67
N ALA A 254 20.12 9.15 1.39
CA ALA A 254 21.02 9.50 2.48
C ALA A 254 20.95 8.51 3.66
N SER A 255 19.79 7.89 3.93
CA SER A 255 19.66 6.86 4.96
C SER A 255 20.02 5.45 4.47
N TRP A 256 20.19 5.26 3.15
CA TRP A 256 20.50 3.96 2.55
C TRP A 256 21.99 3.64 2.61
N LYS A 257 22.39 2.99 3.70
CA LYS A 257 23.75 2.46 3.88
C LYS A 257 24.15 1.54 2.73
N ASP A 258 25.42 1.59 2.33
CA ASP A 258 25.93 0.63 1.34
C ASP A 258 25.96 -0.77 1.96
N ILE A 259 25.31 -1.70 1.27
CA ILE A 259 25.29 -3.12 1.62
C ILE A 259 26.67 -3.67 1.23
N ILE A 260 27.57 -3.81 2.20
CA ILE A 260 28.87 -4.49 2.02
C ILE A 260 28.67 -5.99 2.17
#